data_AF-A0A2E0HSM4-F1
#
_entry.id   AF-A0A2E0HSM4-F1
#
_cell.length_a   1.000
_cell.length_b   1.000
_cell.length_c   1.000
_cell.angle_alpha   90.00
_cell.angle_beta   90.00
_cell.angle_gamma   90.00
#
_symmetry.space_group_name_H-M   'P 1'
#
loop_
_entity.id
_entity.type
_entity.pdbx_description
1 polymer ?
#
loop_
_entity_poly.entity_id
_entity_poly.type
_entity_poly.pdbx_seq_one_letter_code
_entity_poly.pdbx_strand_id
1 'polypeptide(L)'
;MKRQIELICGASESTPDFEAIDNSSNFIFTPDPNFTPIRLFDLDGNVVFLNSWIECAYYVRGGWTDNISDFFNGEKFLFFLIAGLFVAFNLFKDKVFSR
;
A
#
# COMPACT_ATOMS: atom_id res chain seq x y z
N MET A 1 -5.29 -10.97 -0.16
CA MET A 1 -6.16 -10.05 0.61
C MET A 1 -6.24 -10.45 2.08
N LYS A 2 -6.84 -11.60 2.45
CA LYS A 2 -6.93 -12.05 3.86
C LYS A 2 -5.59 -12.03 4.61
N ARG A 3 -4.53 -12.58 4.00
CA ARG A 3 -3.17 -12.60 4.58
C ARG A 3 -2.61 -11.19 4.88
N GLN A 4 -2.88 -10.22 4.02
CA GLN A 4 -2.36 -8.86 4.21
C GLN A 4 -3.10 -8.14 5.34
N ILE A 5 -4.42 -8.34 5.42
CA ILE A 5 -5.22 -7.86 6.55
C ILE A 5 -4.71 -8.47 7.85
N GLU A 6 -4.43 -9.77 7.89
CA GLU A 6 -3.91 -10.42 9.11
C GLU A 6 -2.51 -9.94 9.49
N LEU A 7 -1.65 -9.64 8.51
CA LEU A 7 -0.31 -9.11 8.74
C LEU A 7 -0.34 -7.69 9.33
N ILE A 8 -1.24 -6.85 8.82
CA ILE A 8 -1.34 -5.43 9.20
C ILE A 8 -2.22 -5.24 10.43
N CYS A 9 -3.43 -5.81 10.41
CA CYS A 9 -4.47 -5.61 11.42
C CYS A 9 -4.45 -6.67 12.53
N GLY A 10 -3.68 -7.75 12.37
CA GLY A 10 -3.67 -8.90 13.27
C GLY A 10 -4.70 -9.97 12.90
N ALA A 11 -4.55 -11.16 13.49
CA ALA A 11 -5.47 -12.26 13.28
C ALA A 11 -6.85 -11.97 13.92
N SER A 12 -7.91 -12.37 13.24
CA SER A 12 -9.27 -12.34 13.78
C SER A 12 -10.06 -13.53 13.28
N GLU A 13 -10.96 -14.05 14.11
CA GLU A 13 -11.97 -15.03 13.71
C GLU A 13 -13.14 -14.37 12.95
N SER A 14 -13.25 -13.04 12.99
CA SER A 14 -14.30 -12.30 12.29
C SER A 14 -14.05 -12.26 10.79
N THR A 15 -15.01 -12.73 10.00
CA THR A 15 -15.09 -12.44 8.57
C THR A 15 -15.99 -11.21 8.37
N PRO A 16 -15.43 -10.03 8.05
CA PRO A 16 -16.22 -8.83 7.87
C PRO A 16 -17.06 -8.93 6.59
N ASP A 17 -18.33 -8.53 6.68
CA ASP A 17 -19.22 -8.41 5.53
C ASP A 17 -18.97 -7.07 4.84
N PHE A 18 -18.01 -7.06 3.92
CA PHE A 18 -17.63 -5.86 3.18
C PHE A 18 -18.75 -5.38 2.24
N GLU A 19 -19.59 -6.28 1.72
CA GLU A 19 -20.69 -5.91 0.82
C GLU A 19 -21.77 -5.13 1.57
N ALA A 20 -22.08 -5.52 2.81
CA ALA A 20 -23.01 -4.77 3.65
C ALA A 20 -22.48 -3.35 3.98
N ILE A 21 -21.16 -3.21 4.17
CA ILE A 21 -20.53 -1.91 4.42
C ILE A 21 -20.59 -1.04 3.15
N ASP A 22 -20.23 -1.60 2.00
CA ASP A 22 -20.22 -0.88 0.71
C ASP A 22 -21.64 -0.46 0.26
N ASN A 23 -22.67 -1.23 0.63
CA ASN A 23 -24.08 -0.91 0.34
C ASN A 23 -24.70 0.11 1.31
N SER A 24 -24.02 0.43 2.42
CA SER A 24 -24.50 1.40 3.39
C SER A 24 -24.03 2.80 3.01
N SER A 25 -24.97 3.73 2.83
CA SER A 25 -24.64 5.12 2.49
C SER A 25 -23.93 5.88 3.62
N ASN A 26 -24.02 5.40 4.87
CA ASN A 26 -23.48 6.06 6.06
C ASN A 26 -23.02 5.03 7.11
N PHE A 27 -22.21 4.05 6.71
CA PHE A 27 -21.66 3.11 7.67
C PHE A 27 -20.74 3.83 8.67
N ILE A 28 -20.93 3.57 9.97
CA ILE A 28 -20.09 4.12 11.05
C ILE A 28 -19.38 2.96 11.73
N PHE A 29 -18.04 2.99 11.72
CA PHE A 29 -17.24 2.01 12.44
C PHE A 29 -17.33 2.25 13.95
N THR A 30 -17.58 1.17 14.71
CA THR A 30 -17.58 1.21 16.17
C THR A 30 -16.17 0.91 16.70
N PRO A 31 -15.59 1.77 17.56
CA PRO A 31 -14.30 1.49 18.18
C PRO A 31 -14.31 0.18 18.97
N ASP A 32 -13.23 -0.59 18.86
CA ASP A 32 -13.00 -1.78 19.67
C ASP A 32 -12.01 -1.44 20.79
N PRO A 33 -12.43 -1.45 22.07
CA PRO A 33 -11.56 -1.13 23.21
C PRO A 33 -10.32 -2.02 23.33
N ASN A 34 -10.35 -3.23 22.77
CA ASN A 34 -9.23 -4.18 22.82
C ASN A 34 -8.31 -4.07 21.61
N PHE A 35 -8.65 -3.23 20.63
CA PHE A 35 -7.84 -3.04 19.43
C PHE A 35 -6.80 -1.94 19.67
N THR A 36 -5.54 -2.25 19.41
CA THR A 36 -4.48 -1.23 19.46
C THR A 36 -4.59 -0.36 18.22
N PRO A 37 -4.67 0.98 18.34
CA PRO A 37 -4.82 1.84 17.17
C PRO A 37 -3.69 1.67 16.16
N ILE A 38 -4.04 1.52 14.89
CA ILE A 38 -3.08 1.33 13.79
C ILE A 38 -3.13 2.54 12.87
N ARG A 39 -1.94 2.96 12.43
CA ARG A 39 -1.78 4.02 11.44
C ARG A 39 -1.58 3.41 10.07
N LEU A 40 -2.42 3.79 9.11
CA LEU A 40 -2.27 3.38 7.72
C LEU A 40 -2.01 4.58 6.80
N PHE A 41 -1.48 4.27 5.62
CA PHE A 41 -1.14 5.17 4.54
C PHE A 41 -1.81 4.74 3.24
N ASP A 42 -2.22 5.71 2.43
CA ASP A 42 -2.57 5.47 1.02
C ASP A 42 -1.42 5.83 0.08
N LEU A 43 -1.66 5.61 -1.22
CA LEU A 43 -0.70 5.88 -2.30
C LEU A 43 -0.24 7.35 -2.36
N ASP A 44 -1.09 8.28 -1.92
CA ASP A 44 -0.81 9.71 -1.92
C ASP A 44 -0.11 10.17 -0.62
N GLY A 45 0.06 9.25 0.34
CA GLY A 45 0.67 9.51 1.64
C GLY A 45 -0.28 10.12 2.66
N ASN A 46 -1.60 10.09 2.42
CA ASN A 46 -2.59 10.46 3.44
C ASN A 46 -2.53 9.45 4.59
N VAL A 47 -2.88 9.93 5.79
CA VAL A 47 -2.74 9.16 7.03
C VAL A 47 -4.09 9.02 7.70
N VAL A 48 -4.39 7.81 8.17
CA VAL A 48 -5.56 7.52 9.00
C VAL A 48 -5.17 6.69 10.22
N PHE A 49 -5.85 6.91 11.35
CA PHE A 49 -5.72 6.12 12.56
C PHE A 49 -7.02 5.35 12.80
N LEU A 50 -6.92 4.03 12.88
CA LEU A 50 -8.07 3.13 12.94
C LEU A 50 -8.16 2.50 14.32
N ASN A 51 -9.38 2.42 14.86
CA ASN A 51 -9.61 2.03 16.25
C ASN A 51 -10.42 0.73 16.36
N SER A 52 -10.60 -0.02 15.27
CA SER A 52 -11.20 -1.34 15.29
C SER A 52 -10.63 -2.24 14.20
N TRP A 53 -10.70 -3.55 14.42
CA TRP A 53 -10.20 -4.53 13.45
C TRP A 53 -10.98 -4.49 12.13
N ILE A 54 -12.32 -4.36 12.17
CA ILE A 54 -13.18 -4.31 10.98
C ILE A 54 -12.86 -3.08 10.13
N GLU A 55 -12.65 -1.93 10.77
CA GLU A 55 -12.23 -0.70 10.11
C GLU A 55 -10.85 -0.89 9.44
N CYS A 56 -9.86 -1.42 10.17
CA CYS A 56 -8.55 -1.74 9.61
C CYS A 56 -8.64 -2.65 8.38
N ALA A 57 -9.40 -3.73 8.48
CA ALA A 57 -9.60 -4.68 7.39
C ALA A 57 -10.25 -4.01 6.15
N TYR A 58 -11.19 -3.09 6.36
CA TYR A 58 -11.85 -2.35 5.29
C TYR A 58 -10.86 -1.44 4.52
N TYR A 59 -10.03 -0.69 5.24
CA TYR A 59 -9.03 0.18 4.63
C TYR A 59 -7.92 -0.62 3.92
N VAL A 60 -7.42 -1.70 4.54
CA VAL A 60 -6.41 -2.56 3.90
C VAL A 60 -6.97 -3.22 2.63
N ARG A 61 -8.24 -3.63 2.62
CA ARG A 61 -8.92 -4.09 1.40
C ARG A 61 -8.93 -3.00 0.32
N GLY A 62 -9.11 -1.74 0.70
CA GLY A 62 -9.05 -0.57 -0.17
C GLY A 62 -7.65 -0.19 -0.67
N GLY A 63 -6.60 -0.93 -0.28
CA GLY A 63 -5.23 -0.70 -0.74
C GLY A 63 -4.36 0.13 0.20
N TRP A 64 -4.85 0.43 1.40
CA TRP A 64 -4.06 1.08 2.44
C TRP A 64 -3.04 0.11 3.05
N THR A 65 -1.91 0.63 3.52
CA THR A 65 -0.82 -0.14 4.13
C THR A 65 -0.28 0.54 5.40
N ASP A 66 0.33 -0.20 6.31
CA ASP A 66 1.05 0.34 7.47
C ASP A 66 2.46 0.83 7.14
N ASN A 67 2.94 0.59 5.91
CA ASN A 67 4.25 1.03 5.47
C ASN A 67 4.23 1.70 4.09
N ILE A 68 4.55 2.99 4.07
CA ILE A 68 4.60 3.80 2.83
C ILE A 68 5.59 3.26 1.79
N SER A 69 6.62 2.50 2.20
CA SER A 69 7.55 1.89 1.27
C SER A 69 6.93 0.81 0.39
N ASP A 70 5.77 0.25 0.78
CA ASP A 70 5.08 -0.78 0.00
C ASP A 70 4.58 -0.26 -1.36
N PHE A 71 4.42 1.06 -1.48
CA PHE A 71 4.09 1.72 -2.74
C PHE A 71 5.29 1.91 -3.66
N PHE A 72 6.51 1.73 -3.15
CA PHE A 72 7.73 1.87 -3.95
C PHE A 72 8.03 0.58 -4.73
N ASN A 73 7.95 0.67 -6.05
CA ASN A 73 8.34 -0.42 -6.94
C ASN A 73 9.82 -0.29 -7.34
N GLY A 74 10.69 -0.92 -6.55
CA GLY A 74 12.14 -0.90 -6.78
C GLY A 74 12.57 -1.56 -8.09
N GLU A 75 11.89 -2.61 -8.55
CA GLU A 75 12.20 -3.27 -9.83
C GLU A 75 11.91 -2.34 -11.01
N LYS A 76 10.79 -1.64 -10.99
CA LYS A 76 10.43 -0.64 -12.00
C LYS A 76 11.45 0.49 -12.04
N PHE A 77 11.86 0.99 -10.87
CA PHE A 77 12.89 2.01 -10.78
C PHE A 77 14.23 1.52 -11.37
N LEU A 78 14.67 0.32 -10.98
CA LEU A 78 15.90 -0.30 -11.47
C LEU A 78 15.87 -0.51 -12.99
N PHE A 79 14.74 -0.98 -13.53
CA PHE A 79 14.55 -1.17 -14.96
C PHE A 79 14.76 0.14 -15.73
N PHE A 80 14.11 1.23 -15.31
CA PHE A 80 14.27 2.53 -15.98
C PHE A 80 15.68 3.10 -15.83
N LEU A 81 16.33 2.88 -14.69
CA LEU A 81 17.72 3.28 -14.47
C LEU A 81 18.66 2.58 -15.46
N ILE A 82 18.56 1.24 -15.58
CA ILE A 82 19.40 0.47 -16.49
C ILE A 82 19.11 0.84 -17.96
N ALA A 83 17.84 0.96 -18.33
CA ALA A 83 17.45 1.38 -19.68
C ALA A 83 17.99 2.78 -20.02
N GLY A 84 17.90 3.72 -19.08
CA GLY A 84 18.44 5.07 -19.22
C GLY A 84 19.96 5.09 -19.40
N LEU A 85 20.70 4.31 -18.61
CA LEU A 85 22.15 4.15 -18.74
C LEU A 85 22.52 3.53 -20.10
N PHE A 86 21.78 2.53 -20.56
CA PHE A 86 22.00 1.91 -21.87
C PHE A 86 21.79 2.90 -23.02
N VAL A 87 20.71 3.69 -22.98
CA VAL A 87 20.45 4.74 -23.98
C VAL A 87 21.55 5.80 -23.94
N ALA A 88 21.91 6.30 -22.76
CA ALA A 88 23.00 7.26 -22.59
C ALA A 88 24.31 6.72 -23.17
N PHE A 89 24.68 5.48 -22.82
CA PHE A 89 25.86 4.84 -23.37
C PHE A 89 25.87 4.83 -24.90
N ASN A 90 24.77 4.43 -25.54
CA ASN A 90 24.67 4.41 -27.00
C ASN A 90 24.77 5.80 -27.65
N LEU A 91 24.32 6.86 -26.97
CA LEU A 91 24.43 8.24 -27.46
C LEU A 91 25.84 8.83 -27.30
N PHE A 92 26.55 8.44 -26.23
CA PHE A 92 27.87 9.00 -25.91
C PHE A 92 29.04 8.13 -26.41
N LYS A 93 28.82 6.86 -26.76
CA LYS A 93 29.89 5.94 -27.20
C LYS A 93 30.72 6.52 -28.34
N ASP A 94 30.08 7.16 -29.33
CA ASP A 94 30.77 7.64 -30.53
C ASP A 94 31.58 8.91 -30.23
N LYS A 95 31.15 9.76 -29.29
CA LYS A 95 31.93 10.92 -28.85
C LYS A 95 33.14 10.53 -27.99
N VAL A 96 33.05 9.41 -27.28
CA VAL A 96 34.12 8.90 -26.41
C VAL A 96 35.15 8.08 -27.20
N PHE A 97 34.71 7.28 -28.18
CA PHE A 97 35.59 6.39 -28.96
C PHE A 97 36.03 6.95 -30.33
N SER A 98 35.50 8.09 -30.79
CA SER A 98 35.96 8.75 -32.04
C SER A 98 37.12 9.76 -31.82
N ARG A 99 37.97 9.54 -30.82
CA ARG A 99 39.20 10.32 -30.59
C ARG A 99 40.43 9.42 -30.66
#